data_AF-A0A2M7Z8K3-F1
#
_entry.id   AF-A0A2M7Z8K3-F1
#
_cell.length_a   1.000
_cell.length_b   1.000
_cell.length_c   1.000
_cell.angle_alpha   90.00
_cell.angle_beta   90.00
_cell.angle_gamma   90.00
#
_symmetry.space_group_name_H-M   'P 1'
#
loop_
_entity.id
_entity.type
_entity.pdbx_description
1 polymer ?
#
loop_
_entity_poly.entity_id
_entity_poly.type
_entity_poly.pdbx_seq_one_letter_code
_entity_poly.pdbx_strand_id
1 'polypeptide(L)'
;DLATPPSKGGDYLPVFTTRPDTLFGATFMVIAPEHELISKIKNQLTNYLEVEEYINQVKKKTTLERVDLNKEKTGVELKGIKAINPVAGKEIPIWVADYVMMGYGTGAIMAVPGHDGRDYEFARKYGLPVIEVVKPINNQELRIKNQKLRECFEGEGMAINSGEFNGLTTREFKEKMTRWLEKKGLGKKTVNYKLRDWIFSRQRYWGEPIPMINCEKCGWVAVPEKDLPVELPDIDDFMPTDEGDSPLAKIESFVKVQCPQCGGKAKRETDVMPNWAGSNWYFLRYTDPKNKKTLAAPEKLKHWTPVDWYNGGMEHTTLHLLYSRFIYKFLYDIGAVPKECGAEPYKKRTAHGMILGEGGAKMSKSKGNVINPDNYIKKYGADTLRVYEMFMGPFDAAIIWEDKSVVGVRRFLDKVWKLQEKVKDIKDIKDIKDIKDIKDIK
;
A
#
# COMPACT_ATOMS: atom_id res chain seq x y z
N ASP A 1 18.83 9.65 -4.74
CA ASP A 1 20.25 9.28 -4.86
C ASP A 1 20.36 7.85 -5.43
N LEU A 2 20.08 7.72 -6.74
CA LEU A 2 20.20 6.47 -7.50
C LEU A 2 21.48 6.58 -8.34
N ALA A 3 22.63 6.61 -7.67
CA ALA A 3 23.90 6.85 -8.33
C ALA A 3 24.22 5.77 -9.37
N THR A 4 24.47 6.25 -10.59
CA THR A 4 24.97 5.62 -11.82
C THR A 4 26.06 4.57 -11.54
N PRO A 5 26.09 3.42 -12.25
CA PRO A 5 27.17 2.45 -12.10
C PRO A 5 28.52 3.02 -12.58
N PRO A 6 29.65 2.55 -12.00
CA PRO A 6 30.98 3.05 -12.33
C PRO A 6 31.42 2.65 -13.75
N SER A 7 31.98 3.62 -14.45
CA SER A 7 32.46 3.56 -15.83
C SER A 7 33.76 2.75 -15.98
N LYS A 8 33.69 1.55 -16.55
CA LYS A 8 34.78 0.93 -17.34
C LYS A 8 34.21 0.04 -18.45
N GLY A 9 34.29 0.52 -19.69
CA GLY A 9 34.28 -0.24 -20.95
C GLY A 9 33.39 -1.50 -21.03
N GLY A 10 32.08 -1.31 -21.11
CA GLY A 10 31.06 -2.33 -21.34
C GLY A 10 29.68 -1.83 -20.91
N ASP A 11 28.62 -2.13 -21.68
CA ASP A 11 27.25 -1.77 -21.28
C ASP A 11 26.79 -2.71 -20.15
N TYR A 12 26.69 -2.19 -18.92
CA TYR A 12 26.22 -2.94 -17.76
C TYR A 12 24.70 -2.90 -17.66
N LEU A 13 24.07 -4.05 -17.36
CA LEU A 13 22.65 -4.14 -16.99
C LEU A 13 22.52 -4.28 -15.48
N PRO A 14 22.22 -3.19 -14.74
CA PRO A 14 22.08 -3.26 -13.30
C PRO A 14 20.82 -4.04 -12.91
N VAL A 15 20.91 -4.87 -11.87
CA VAL A 15 19.78 -5.61 -11.28
C VAL A 15 19.71 -5.39 -9.78
N PHE A 16 18.51 -5.53 -9.22
CA PHE A 16 18.31 -5.56 -7.78
C PHE A 16 18.03 -7.00 -7.31
N THR A 17 18.68 -7.43 -6.24
CA THR A 17 18.41 -8.72 -5.59
C THR A 17 18.50 -8.61 -4.08
N THR A 18 17.59 -9.30 -3.38
CA THR A 18 17.67 -9.51 -1.93
C THR A 18 18.46 -10.78 -1.57
N ARG A 19 18.87 -11.55 -2.58
CA ARG A 19 19.58 -12.83 -2.47
C ARG A 19 20.94 -12.80 -3.20
N PRO A 20 21.86 -11.86 -2.88
CA PRO A 20 23.18 -11.85 -3.50
C PRO A 20 23.97 -13.14 -3.21
N ASP A 21 23.65 -13.85 -2.13
CA ASP A 21 24.16 -15.20 -1.83
C ASP A 21 23.87 -16.24 -2.92
N THR A 22 22.92 -15.98 -3.82
CA THR A 22 22.53 -16.93 -4.86
C THR A 22 23.08 -16.58 -6.24
N LEU A 23 23.92 -15.54 -6.36
CA LEU A 23 24.37 -14.98 -7.64
C LEU A 23 25.13 -15.99 -8.54
N PHE A 24 25.83 -16.98 -7.95
CA PHE A 24 26.46 -18.07 -8.70
C PHE A 24 25.46 -18.98 -9.43
N GLY A 25 24.22 -19.04 -8.93
CA GLY A 25 23.13 -19.82 -9.52
C GLY A 25 22.32 -19.05 -10.56
N ALA A 26 22.68 -17.80 -10.88
CA ALA A 26 21.99 -17.02 -11.89
C ALA A 26 22.29 -17.56 -13.29
N THR A 27 21.28 -18.13 -13.94
CA THR A 27 21.40 -18.83 -15.24
C THR A 27 20.77 -18.10 -16.41
N PHE A 28 19.97 -17.07 -16.14
CA PHE A 28 19.42 -16.15 -17.14
C PHE A 28 19.10 -14.80 -16.47
N MET A 29 18.89 -13.76 -17.29
CA MET A 29 18.36 -12.48 -16.84
C MET A 29 16.99 -12.25 -17.42
N VAL A 30 16.17 -11.48 -16.71
CA VAL A 30 14.85 -11.08 -17.19
C VAL A 30 14.68 -9.58 -17.02
N ILE A 31 14.24 -8.90 -18.07
CA ILE A 31 13.93 -7.48 -18.07
C ILE A 31 12.44 -7.25 -18.33
N ALA A 32 11.91 -6.15 -17.80
CA ALA A 32 10.54 -5.75 -18.02
C ALA A 32 10.31 -5.39 -19.52
N PRO A 33 9.11 -5.62 -20.07
CA PRO A 33 8.75 -5.25 -21.44
C PRO A 33 8.92 -3.76 -21.76
N GLU A 34 8.84 -2.90 -20.75
CA GLU A 34 9.00 -1.45 -20.88
C GLU A 34 10.45 -0.96 -20.65
N HIS A 35 11.42 -1.87 -20.51
CA HIS A 35 12.80 -1.52 -20.16
C HIS A 35 13.54 -0.83 -21.32
N GLU A 36 14.15 0.33 -21.03
CA GLU A 36 14.81 1.17 -22.04
C GLU A 36 15.89 0.45 -22.87
N LEU A 37 16.57 -0.54 -22.27
CA LEU A 37 17.59 -1.34 -22.95
C LEU A 37 17.08 -1.91 -24.28
N ILE A 38 15.83 -2.38 -24.34
CA ILE A 38 15.23 -3.00 -25.54
C ILE A 38 15.30 -2.06 -26.74
N SER A 39 15.03 -0.76 -26.52
CA SER A 39 15.12 0.26 -27.57
C SER A 39 16.56 0.51 -28.04
N LYS A 40 17.54 0.45 -27.12
CA LYS A 40 18.96 0.71 -27.39
C LYS A 40 19.62 -0.44 -28.16
N ILE A 41 19.21 -1.68 -27.89
CA ILE A 41 19.79 -2.89 -28.50
C ILE A 41 19.01 -3.39 -29.71
N LYS A 42 17.94 -2.70 -30.15
CA LYS A 42 17.06 -3.11 -31.26
C LYS A 42 17.80 -3.66 -32.47
N ASN A 43 18.85 -2.96 -32.91
CA ASN A 43 19.62 -3.31 -34.11
C ASN A 43 20.57 -4.50 -33.91
N GLN A 44 20.77 -4.94 -32.67
CA GLN A 44 21.62 -6.10 -32.32
C GLN A 44 20.81 -7.40 -32.20
N LEU A 45 19.48 -7.30 -32.15
CA LEU A 45 18.58 -8.44 -31.92
C LEU A 45 18.22 -9.12 -33.23
N THR A 46 18.44 -10.43 -33.32
CA THR A 46 18.09 -11.22 -34.51
C THR A 46 16.59 -11.55 -34.59
N ASN A 47 15.85 -11.40 -33.48
CA ASN A 47 14.41 -11.67 -33.38
C ASN A 47 13.61 -10.44 -32.90
N TYR A 48 14.05 -9.22 -33.23
CA TYR A 48 13.38 -8.00 -32.73
C TYR A 48 11.86 -7.96 -33.01
N LEU A 49 11.40 -8.43 -34.17
CA LEU A 49 9.97 -8.45 -34.50
C LEU A 49 9.15 -9.31 -33.53
N GLU A 50 9.70 -10.45 -33.10
CA GLU A 50 9.08 -11.34 -32.10
C GLU A 50 9.01 -10.65 -30.72
N VAL A 51 10.09 -9.94 -30.35
CA VAL A 51 10.19 -9.19 -29.10
C VAL A 51 9.19 -8.02 -29.09
N GLU A 52 9.10 -7.27 -30.19
CA GLU A 52 8.17 -6.14 -30.35
C GLU A 52 6.70 -6.59 -30.27
N GLU A 53 6.37 -7.70 -30.93
CA GLU A 53 5.03 -8.29 -30.86
C GLU A 53 4.67 -8.71 -29.43
N TYR A 54 5.59 -9.38 -28.73
CA TYR A 54 5.39 -9.74 -27.33
C TYR A 54 5.16 -8.52 -26.43
N ILE A 55 5.97 -7.47 -26.58
CA ILE A 55 5.81 -6.22 -25.81
C ILE A 55 4.44 -5.59 -26.08
N ASN A 56 4.00 -5.56 -27.34
CA ASN A 56 2.68 -5.03 -27.71
C ASN A 56 1.52 -5.84 -27.13
N GLN A 57 1.67 -7.16 -27.02
CA GLN A 57 0.70 -8.02 -26.34
C GLN A 57 0.67 -7.75 -24.83
N VAL A 58 1.82 -7.58 -24.18
CA VAL A 58 1.88 -7.31 -22.74
C VAL A 58 1.35 -5.91 -22.40
N LYS A 59 1.57 -4.90 -23.25
CA LYS A 59 1.03 -3.54 -23.06
C LYS A 59 -0.50 -3.49 -22.99
N LYS A 60 -1.20 -4.48 -23.58
CA LYS A 60 -2.66 -4.59 -23.52
C LYS A 60 -3.15 -5.15 -22.19
N LYS A 61 -2.25 -5.70 -21.35
CA LYS A 61 -2.57 -6.25 -20.04
C LYS A 61 -2.37 -5.19 -18.96
N THR A 62 -3.30 -5.12 -18.02
CA THR A 62 -3.16 -4.35 -16.79
C THR A 62 -2.08 -4.95 -15.88
N THR A 63 -1.56 -4.15 -14.94
CA THR A 63 -0.62 -4.66 -13.93
C THR A 63 -1.24 -5.77 -13.07
N LEU A 64 -2.53 -5.67 -12.76
CA LEU A 64 -3.26 -6.71 -12.00
C LEU A 64 -3.31 -8.02 -12.78
N GLU A 65 -3.66 -7.96 -14.07
CA GLU A 65 -3.64 -9.14 -14.94
C GLU A 65 -2.25 -9.76 -15.01
N ARG A 66 -1.17 -8.96 -15.11
CA ARG A 66 0.21 -9.48 -15.08
C ARG A 66 0.56 -10.17 -13.75
N VAL A 67 0.02 -9.69 -12.63
CA VAL A 67 0.23 -10.30 -11.32
C VAL A 67 -0.58 -11.59 -11.16
N ASP A 68 -1.84 -11.63 -11.61
CA ASP A 68 -2.71 -12.81 -11.57
C ASP A 68 -2.29 -13.88 -12.60
N LEU A 69 -1.77 -13.46 -13.75
CA LEU A 69 -1.17 -14.31 -14.79
C LEU A 69 0.17 -14.91 -14.38
N ASN A 70 0.66 -14.68 -13.16
CA ASN A 70 1.78 -15.46 -12.61
C ASN A 70 1.53 -16.98 -12.63
N LYS A 71 0.31 -17.44 -12.92
CA LYS A 71 -0.03 -18.85 -13.20
C LYS A 71 0.52 -19.38 -14.53
N GLU A 72 0.65 -18.54 -15.56
CA GLU A 72 1.28 -18.93 -16.83
C GLU A 72 2.45 -18.00 -17.18
N LYS A 73 3.68 -18.53 -17.05
CA LYS A 73 4.89 -17.76 -17.33
C LYS A 73 5.03 -17.52 -18.83
N THR A 74 5.10 -16.27 -19.28
CA THR A 74 5.35 -15.93 -20.70
C THR A 74 6.64 -15.13 -20.83
N GLY A 75 7.36 -15.27 -21.94
CA GLY A 75 8.55 -14.46 -22.21
C GLY A 75 9.19 -14.81 -23.55
N VAL A 76 10.03 -13.90 -24.03
CA VAL A 76 10.78 -14.04 -25.29
C VAL A 76 12.25 -13.76 -25.02
N GLU A 77 13.13 -14.64 -25.52
CA GLU A 77 14.57 -14.46 -25.44
C GLU A 77 15.02 -13.32 -26.38
N LEU A 78 15.95 -12.50 -25.92
CA LEU A 78 16.63 -11.49 -26.73
C LEU A 78 17.79 -12.14 -27.50
N LYS A 79 17.49 -12.73 -28.66
CA LYS A 79 18.49 -13.46 -29.45
C LYS A 79 19.51 -12.52 -30.07
N GLY A 80 20.78 -12.91 -30.03
CA GLY A 80 21.91 -12.12 -30.53
C GLY A 80 22.69 -11.38 -29.44
N ILE A 81 22.15 -11.32 -28.22
CA ILE A 81 22.85 -10.75 -27.07
C ILE A 81 22.81 -11.71 -25.87
N LYS A 82 23.84 -11.64 -25.03
CA LYS A 82 23.91 -12.36 -23.76
C LYS A 82 24.53 -11.48 -22.70
N ALA A 83 24.20 -11.74 -21.45
CA ALA A 83 24.88 -11.14 -20.31
C ALA A 83 25.99 -12.08 -19.81
N ILE A 84 26.98 -11.52 -19.12
CA ILE A 84 28.01 -12.31 -18.43
C ILE A 84 27.69 -12.27 -16.94
N ASN A 85 27.54 -13.45 -16.33
CA ASN A 85 27.42 -13.55 -14.88
C ASN A 85 28.76 -13.11 -14.23
N PRO A 86 28.78 -12.04 -13.41
CA PRO A 86 30.01 -11.43 -12.92
C PRO A 86 30.80 -12.30 -11.94
N VAL A 87 30.18 -13.32 -11.32
CA VAL A 87 30.87 -14.23 -10.38
C VAL A 87 31.26 -15.56 -11.01
N ALA A 88 30.46 -16.04 -11.98
CA ALA A 88 30.71 -17.32 -12.65
C ALA A 88 31.48 -17.18 -13.97
N GLY A 89 31.54 -15.97 -14.55
CA GLY A 89 32.15 -15.71 -15.85
C GLY A 89 31.43 -16.38 -17.03
N LYS A 90 30.21 -16.90 -16.82
CA LYS A 90 29.42 -17.62 -17.82
C LYS A 90 28.48 -16.66 -18.57
N GLU A 91 28.34 -16.88 -19.86
CA GLU A 91 27.29 -16.24 -20.64
C GLU A 91 25.91 -16.80 -20.27
N ILE A 92 24.95 -15.91 -20.07
CA ILE A 92 23.56 -16.25 -19.74
C ILE A 92 22.61 -15.48 -20.67
N PRO A 93 21.51 -16.12 -21.13
CA PRO A 93 20.55 -15.46 -22.01
C PRO A 93 19.78 -14.36 -21.26
N ILE A 94 19.33 -13.36 -22.01
CA ILE A 94 18.49 -12.27 -21.51
C ILE A 94 17.09 -12.46 -22.09
N TRP A 95 16.07 -12.40 -21.24
CA TRP A 95 14.67 -12.56 -21.61
C TRP A 95 13.88 -11.30 -21.31
N VAL A 96 12.81 -11.08 -22.07
CA VAL A 96 11.75 -10.13 -21.75
C VAL A 96 10.55 -10.92 -21.25
N ALA A 97 10.02 -10.61 -20.07
CA ALA A 97 8.88 -11.33 -19.50
C ALA A 97 7.96 -10.42 -18.68
N ASP A 98 6.66 -10.72 -18.69
CA ASP A 98 5.63 -9.90 -18.08
C ASP A 98 5.58 -9.92 -16.55
N TYR A 99 6.22 -10.91 -15.91
CA TYR A 99 6.31 -11.01 -14.44
C TYR A 99 7.35 -10.06 -13.82
N VAL A 100 8.22 -9.43 -14.63
CA VAL A 100 9.16 -8.39 -14.19
C VAL A 100 8.55 -7.01 -14.47
N MET A 101 8.64 -6.12 -13.48
CA MET A 101 7.99 -4.80 -13.51
C MET A 101 9.02 -3.69 -13.45
N MET A 102 8.89 -2.65 -14.29
CA MET A 102 9.77 -1.47 -14.26
C MET A 102 9.80 -0.77 -12.89
N GLY A 103 8.66 -0.71 -12.21
CA GLY A 103 8.54 -0.09 -10.89
C GLY A 103 9.08 -0.92 -9.72
N TYR A 104 9.93 -1.93 -9.95
CA TYR A 104 10.60 -2.70 -8.91
C TYR A 104 12.10 -2.87 -9.22
N GLY A 105 12.95 -2.40 -8.30
CA GLY A 105 14.39 -2.44 -8.50
C GLY A 105 14.80 -1.59 -9.70
N THR A 106 15.47 -2.20 -10.68
CA THR A 106 15.92 -1.56 -11.91
C THR A 106 15.04 -1.89 -13.13
N GLY A 107 13.93 -2.60 -12.93
CA GLY A 107 13.17 -3.19 -14.03
C GLY A 107 13.86 -4.39 -14.70
N ALA A 108 14.94 -4.88 -14.10
CA ALA A 108 15.69 -6.07 -14.50
C ALA A 108 16.04 -6.92 -13.28
N ILE A 109 16.03 -8.24 -13.44
CA ILE A 109 16.39 -9.20 -12.41
C ILE A 109 17.41 -10.20 -12.92
N MET A 110 18.26 -10.68 -12.01
CA MET A 110 18.95 -11.97 -12.19
C MET A 110 17.97 -13.07 -11.83
N ALA A 111 17.85 -14.10 -12.66
CA ALA A 111 16.97 -15.22 -12.38
C ALA A 111 17.77 -16.40 -11.82
N VAL A 112 17.38 -16.87 -10.64
CA VAL A 112 18.07 -17.97 -9.94
C VAL A 112 17.08 -19.11 -9.70
N PRO A 113 16.81 -19.94 -10.73
CA PRO A 113 15.77 -20.96 -10.65
C PRO A 113 16.01 -22.02 -9.57
N GLY A 114 17.23 -22.19 -9.04
CA GLY A 114 17.46 -23.07 -7.89
C GLY A 114 16.83 -22.56 -6.57
N HIS A 115 16.54 -21.26 -6.47
CA HIS A 115 16.21 -20.57 -5.21
C HIS A 115 15.09 -19.51 -5.31
N ASP A 116 14.39 -19.40 -6.44
CA ASP A 116 13.17 -18.59 -6.61
C ASP A 116 12.16 -19.39 -7.44
N GLY A 117 10.97 -19.64 -6.88
CA GLY A 117 9.95 -20.48 -7.50
C GLY A 117 9.39 -19.91 -8.81
N ARG A 118 9.38 -18.58 -8.99
CA ARG A 118 8.92 -17.96 -10.24
C ARG A 118 9.95 -18.21 -11.35
N ASP A 119 11.21 -18.06 -11.02
CA ASP A 119 12.33 -18.33 -11.93
C ASP A 119 12.40 -19.83 -12.24
N TYR A 120 12.15 -20.70 -11.26
CA TYR A 120 12.07 -22.15 -11.45
C TYR A 120 10.97 -22.53 -12.46
N GLU A 121 9.74 -22.04 -12.28
CA GLU A 121 8.63 -22.30 -13.19
C GLU A 121 8.92 -21.79 -14.61
N PHE A 122 9.55 -20.60 -14.72
CA PHE A 122 9.99 -20.05 -16.00
C PHE A 122 11.07 -20.93 -16.65
N ALA A 123 12.10 -21.31 -15.90
CA ALA A 123 13.18 -22.15 -16.38
C ALA A 123 12.69 -23.53 -16.83
N ARG A 124 11.74 -24.14 -16.12
CA ARG A 124 11.12 -25.41 -16.52
C ARG A 124 10.33 -25.29 -17.82
N LYS A 125 9.59 -24.19 -18.01
CA LYS A 125 8.82 -23.97 -19.24
C LYS A 125 9.71 -23.80 -20.47
N TYR A 126 10.83 -23.09 -20.34
CA TYR A 126 11.72 -22.77 -21.46
C TYR A 126 13.00 -23.62 -21.52
N GLY A 127 13.13 -24.65 -20.68
CA GLY A 127 14.29 -25.55 -20.67
C GLY A 127 15.60 -24.88 -20.24
N LEU A 128 15.54 -23.89 -19.36
CA LEU A 128 16.72 -23.15 -18.90
C LEU A 128 17.44 -23.89 -17.75
N PRO A 129 18.76 -23.72 -17.59
CA PRO A 129 19.52 -24.42 -16.56
C PRO A 129 19.06 -24.05 -15.14
N VAL A 130 19.02 -25.06 -14.27
CA VAL A 130 18.75 -24.90 -12.84
C VAL A 130 20.00 -25.30 -12.06
N ILE A 131 20.59 -24.34 -11.35
CA ILE A 131 21.81 -24.55 -10.55
C ILE A 131 21.49 -24.23 -9.09
N GLU A 132 21.62 -25.23 -8.23
CA GLU A 132 21.54 -25.04 -6.78
C GLU A 132 22.87 -24.53 -6.23
N VAL A 133 22.80 -23.45 -5.45
CA VAL A 133 23.92 -22.81 -4.76
C VAL A 133 23.71 -22.67 -3.26
N VAL A 134 22.54 -23.04 -2.74
CA VAL A 134 22.23 -23.10 -1.31
C VAL A 134 21.55 -24.43 -1.00
N LYS A 135 22.08 -25.17 -0.03
CA LYS A 135 21.45 -26.38 0.52
C LYS A 135 20.92 -26.14 1.93
N PRO A 136 19.82 -26.79 2.35
CA PRO A 136 19.36 -26.72 3.74
C PRO A 136 20.41 -27.26 4.72
N ILE A 137 20.44 -26.69 5.94
CA ILE A 137 21.36 -27.11 7.01
C ILE A 137 20.93 -28.46 7.63
N ASN A 138 19.62 -28.69 7.74
CA ASN A 138 19.06 -29.92 8.32
C ASN A 138 18.14 -30.63 7.30
N ASN A 139 18.45 -31.89 6.98
CA ASN A 139 17.64 -32.75 6.09
C ASN A 139 16.19 -33.00 6.59
N GLN A 140 15.85 -32.61 7.83
CA GLN A 140 14.49 -32.74 8.36
C GLN A 140 13.52 -31.64 7.90
N GLU A 141 13.99 -30.47 7.44
CA GLU A 141 13.10 -29.41 6.91
C GLU A 141 12.52 -29.76 5.53
N LEU A 142 13.20 -30.63 4.77
CA LEU A 142 12.72 -31.15 3.48
C LEU A 142 11.51 -32.11 3.61
N ARG A 143 11.20 -32.60 4.82
CA ARG A 143 10.32 -33.77 5.00
C ARG A 143 8.85 -33.46 5.30
N ILE A 144 8.45 -32.22 5.59
CA ILE A 144 7.15 -31.97 6.24
C ILE A 144 6.13 -31.14 5.43
N LYS A 145 6.49 -30.39 4.38
CA LYS A 145 5.45 -29.64 3.62
C LYS A 145 5.73 -29.60 2.11
N ASN A 146 4.91 -30.31 1.33
CA ASN A 146 4.74 -30.23 -0.13
C ASN A 146 5.86 -30.77 -1.05
N GLN A 147 5.47 -31.60 -2.02
CA GLN A 147 6.33 -32.06 -3.13
C GLN A 147 6.95 -30.91 -3.95
N LYS A 148 6.30 -29.73 -4.04
CA LYS A 148 6.86 -28.53 -4.69
C LYS A 148 8.14 -27.98 -4.03
N LEU A 149 8.36 -28.24 -2.73
CA LEU A 149 9.57 -27.84 -2.00
C LEU A 149 10.80 -28.73 -2.29
N ARG A 150 10.64 -29.80 -3.08
CA ARG A 150 11.77 -30.65 -3.51
C ARG A 150 12.54 -30.10 -4.70
N GLU A 151 11.98 -29.16 -5.44
CA GLU A 151 12.50 -28.76 -6.74
C GLU A 151 13.15 -27.37 -6.76
N CYS A 152 12.81 -26.50 -5.80
CA CYS A 152 13.38 -25.16 -5.64
C CYS A 152 13.44 -24.78 -4.15
N PHE A 153 14.65 -24.60 -3.60
CA PHE A 153 14.85 -24.28 -2.19
C PHE A 153 14.99 -22.77 -1.98
N GLU A 154 13.93 -22.10 -1.54
CA GLU A 154 13.91 -20.64 -1.32
C GLU A 154 14.46 -20.22 0.06
N GLY A 155 14.73 -21.20 0.94
CA GLY A 155 15.15 -20.97 2.32
C GLY A 155 16.57 -20.43 2.49
N GLU A 156 16.95 -20.26 3.75
CA GLU A 156 18.33 -20.00 4.15
C GLU A 156 19.04 -21.32 4.48
N GLY A 157 20.34 -21.39 4.18
CA GLY A 157 21.08 -22.63 4.29
C GLY A 157 22.59 -22.42 4.20
N MET A 158 23.29 -23.41 3.64
CA MET A 158 24.73 -23.36 3.39
C MET A 158 25.04 -23.25 1.90
N ALA A 159 26.03 -22.43 1.58
CA ALA A 159 26.53 -22.25 0.23
C ALA A 159 27.15 -23.53 -0.34
N ILE A 160 26.76 -23.88 -1.56
CA ILE A 160 27.34 -24.93 -2.41
C ILE A 160 27.54 -24.37 -3.82
N ASN A 161 28.33 -25.05 -4.66
CA ASN A 161 28.56 -24.68 -6.07
C ASN A 161 28.93 -23.19 -6.29
N SER A 162 29.56 -22.56 -5.30
CA SER A 162 29.82 -21.11 -5.22
C SER A 162 31.31 -20.79 -5.01
N GLY A 163 32.21 -21.66 -5.48
CA GLY A 163 33.66 -21.45 -5.42
C GLY A 163 34.19 -21.21 -4.00
N GLU A 164 34.89 -20.10 -3.80
CA GLU A 164 35.49 -19.70 -2.50
C GLU A 164 34.46 -19.43 -1.39
N PHE A 165 33.18 -19.30 -1.73
CA PHE A 165 32.10 -19.04 -0.78
C PHE A 165 31.42 -20.32 -0.26
N ASN A 166 31.81 -21.50 -0.75
CA ASN A 166 31.26 -22.78 -0.30
C ASN A 166 31.39 -22.95 1.22
N GLY A 167 30.36 -23.51 1.85
CA GLY A 167 30.33 -23.79 3.29
C GLY A 167 29.87 -22.62 4.17
N LEU A 168 29.74 -21.40 3.62
CA LEU A 168 29.21 -20.25 4.37
C LEU A 168 27.70 -20.39 4.60
N THR A 169 27.21 -19.87 5.72
CA THR A 169 25.77 -19.68 5.92
C THR A 169 25.23 -18.59 4.99
N THR A 170 23.93 -18.63 4.65
CA THR A 170 23.28 -17.59 3.81
C THR A 170 23.57 -16.17 4.30
N ARG A 171 23.53 -15.92 5.62
CA ARG A 171 23.83 -14.61 6.20
C ARG A 171 25.27 -14.17 5.91
N GLU A 172 26.25 -15.03 6.21
CA GLU A 172 27.67 -14.75 5.97
C GLU A 172 27.96 -14.58 4.48
N PHE A 173 27.30 -15.38 3.64
CA PHE A 173 27.47 -15.31 2.19
C PHE A 173 26.92 -13.99 1.64
N LYS A 174 25.72 -13.56 2.03
CA LYS A 174 25.17 -12.24 1.63
C LYS A 174 26.15 -11.11 1.98
N GLU A 175 26.71 -11.11 3.18
CA GLU A 175 27.66 -10.09 3.62
C GLU A 175 28.96 -10.12 2.81
N LYS A 176 29.60 -11.29 2.69
CA LYS A 176 30.87 -11.43 1.96
C LYS A 176 30.71 -11.16 0.46
N MET A 177 29.64 -11.65 -0.17
CA MET A 177 29.36 -11.43 -1.58
C MET A 177 29.11 -9.94 -1.87
N THR A 178 28.33 -9.25 -1.02
CA THR A 178 28.09 -7.81 -1.19
C THR A 178 29.40 -7.02 -1.12
N ARG A 179 30.27 -7.29 -0.13
CA ARG A 179 31.59 -6.65 -0.03
C ARG A 179 32.51 -6.98 -1.20
N TRP A 180 32.46 -8.22 -1.68
CA TRP A 180 33.24 -8.66 -2.84
C TRP A 180 32.82 -7.90 -4.10
N LEU A 181 31.50 -7.78 -4.36
CA LEU A 181 30.94 -7.02 -5.47
C LEU A 181 31.34 -5.54 -5.41
N GLU A 182 31.28 -4.92 -4.23
CA GLU A 182 31.71 -3.54 -3.99
C GLU A 182 33.20 -3.34 -4.29
N LYS A 183 34.06 -4.21 -3.74
CA LYS A 183 35.51 -4.15 -3.96
C LYS A 183 35.88 -4.33 -5.44
N LYS A 184 35.11 -5.12 -6.19
CA LYS A 184 35.31 -5.34 -7.63
C LYS A 184 34.65 -4.27 -8.50
N GLY A 185 33.87 -3.35 -7.93
CA GLY A 185 33.10 -2.35 -8.68
C GLY A 185 31.95 -2.94 -9.49
N LEU A 186 31.47 -4.14 -9.13
CA LEU A 186 30.44 -4.89 -9.85
C LEU A 186 29.04 -4.77 -9.21
N GLY A 187 28.93 -4.10 -8.07
CA GLY A 187 27.67 -3.87 -7.38
C GLY A 187 27.86 -3.03 -6.12
N LYS A 188 26.75 -2.65 -5.49
CA LYS A 188 26.73 -1.92 -4.22
C LYS A 188 25.56 -2.35 -3.34
N LYS A 189 25.74 -2.31 -2.02
CA LYS A 189 24.64 -2.52 -1.08
C LYS A 189 23.57 -1.45 -1.30
N THR A 190 22.33 -1.88 -1.51
CA THR A 190 21.20 -1.00 -1.75
C THR A 190 20.01 -1.45 -0.92
N VAL A 191 19.29 -0.49 -0.34
CA VAL A 191 17.99 -0.72 0.32
C VAL A 191 16.89 -0.38 -0.68
N ASN A 192 15.93 -1.29 -0.85
CA ASN A 192 14.78 -1.08 -1.72
C ASN A 192 13.50 -1.33 -0.93
N TYR A 193 12.46 -0.58 -1.27
CA TYR A 193 11.15 -0.71 -0.65
C TYR A 193 10.16 -1.27 -1.67
N LYS A 194 9.24 -2.13 -1.21
CA LYS A 194 8.07 -2.52 -2.03
C LYS A 194 7.07 -1.36 -2.16
N LEU A 195 7.08 -0.45 -1.19
CA LEU A 195 6.27 0.76 -1.22
C LEU A 195 6.67 1.61 -2.43
N ARG A 196 5.67 2.13 -3.14
CA ARG A 196 5.84 3.07 -4.24
C ARG A 196 5.37 4.46 -3.83
N ASP A 197 5.81 5.46 -4.57
CA ASP A 197 5.28 6.80 -4.43
C ASP A 197 3.77 6.83 -4.66
N TRP A 198 3.12 7.72 -3.93
CA TRP A 198 1.68 7.83 -3.97
C TRP A 198 1.25 8.67 -5.17
N ILE A 199 0.64 8.00 -6.16
CA ILE A 199 -0.05 8.69 -7.27
C ILE A 199 -1.21 9.48 -6.70
N PHE A 200 -1.02 10.80 -6.65
CA PHE A 200 -1.91 11.71 -5.96
C PHE A 200 -3.03 12.23 -6.87
N SER A 201 -2.72 12.63 -8.10
CA SER A 201 -3.67 13.28 -9.01
C SER A 201 -4.82 12.37 -9.48
N ARG A 202 -5.99 12.97 -9.75
CA ARG A 202 -7.19 12.29 -10.26
C ARG A 202 -7.83 13.10 -11.39
N GLN A 203 -8.13 12.42 -12.49
CA GLN A 203 -8.88 12.95 -13.63
C GLN A 203 -10.38 12.92 -13.31
N ARG A 204 -10.80 13.67 -12.29
CA ARG A 204 -12.16 13.74 -11.76
C ARG A 204 -12.50 15.19 -11.43
N TYR A 205 -13.79 15.51 -11.41
CA TYR A 205 -14.24 16.82 -10.96
C TYR A 205 -14.26 16.95 -9.43
N TRP A 206 -14.88 15.99 -8.72
CA TRP A 206 -15.18 16.14 -7.29
C TRP A 206 -13.98 15.84 -6.40
N GLY A 207 -13.11 16.84 -6.23
CA GLY A 207 -11.96 16.84 -5.34
C GLY A 207 -11.35 18.23 -5.22
N GLU A 208 -10.38 18.39 -4.33
CA GLU A 208 -9.69 19.66 -4.14
C GLU A 208 -8.77 19.95 -5.35
N PRO A 209 -8.86 21.12 -6.01
CA PRO A 209 -7.94 21.48 -7.08
C PRO A 209 -6.47 21.47 -6.63
N ILE A 210 -5.59 20.88 -7.44
CA ILE A 210 -4.15 20.89 -7.16
C ILE A 210 -3.62 22.33 -7.39
N PRO A 211 -2.97 22.97 -6.41
CA PRO A 211 -2.56 24.37 -6.49
C PRO A 211 -1.26 24.55 -7.30
N MET A 212 -1.25 24.08 -8.54
CA MET A 212 -0.12 24.15 -9.47
C MET A 212 -0.54 24.80 -10.80
N ILE A 213 0.41 25.52 -11.43
CA ILE A 213 0.26 26.21 -12.70
C ILE A 213 1.42 25.79 -13.61
N ASN A 214 1.11 25.30 -14.81
CA ASN A 214 2.07 24.98 -15.84
C ASN A 214 2.29 26.18 -16.78
N CYS A 215 3.51 26.70 -16.80
CA CYS A 215 3.94 27.79 -17.68
C CYS A 215 4.99 27.28 -18.67
N GLU A 216 4.83 27.59 -19.96
CA GLU A 216 5.79 27.17 -21.01
C GLU A 216 7.22 27.68 -20.78
N LYS A 217 7.38 28.83 -20.12
CA LYS A 217 8.69 29.44 -19.84
C LYS A 217 9.29 29.00 -18.50
N CYS A 218 8.46 28.83 -17.47
CA CYS A 218 8.92 28.59 -16.10
C CYS A 218 8.76 27.12 -15.65
N GLY A 219 8.05 26.30 -16.41
CA GLY A 219 7.62 24.96 -16.01
C GLY A 219 6.47 25.01 -14.99
N TRP A 220 6.45 24.03 -14.08
CA TRP A 220 5.46 23.93 -13.01
C TRP A 220 5.78 24.91 -11.87
N VAL A 221 4.82 25.77 -11.55
CA VAL A 221 4.90 26.79 -10.51
C VAL A 221 3.72 26.62 -9.54
N ALA A 222 3.97 26.70 -8.24
CA ALA A 222 2.91 26.66 -7.24
C ALA A 222 2.07 27.94 -7.24
N VAL A 223 0.78 27.82 -6.93
CA VAL A 223 -0.09 28.97 -6.65
C VAL A 223 0.41 29.67 -5.37
N PRO A 224 0.55 31.01 -5.35
CA PRO A 224 0.96 31.74 -4.15
C PRO A 224 0.00 31.51 -2.98
N GLU A 225 0.51 31.42 -1.75
CA GLU A 225 -0.30 31.13 -0.55
C GLU A 225 -1.47 32.11 -0.34
N LYS A 226 -1.25 33.40 -0.64
CA LYS A 226 -2.27 34.46 -0.58
C LYS A 226 -3.43 34.28 -1.57
N ASP A 227 -3.21 33.50 -2.63
CA ASP A 227 -4.18 33.23 -3.69
C ASP A 227 -4.88 31.88 -3.48
N LEU A 228 -4.65 31.23 -2.32
CA LEU A 228 -5.38 30.06 -1.87
C LEU A 228 -6.68 30.46 -1.14
N PRO A 229 -7.74 29.64 -1.21
CA PRO A 229 -7.81 28.37 -1.95
C PRO A 229 -8.00 28.56 -3.46
N VAL A 230 -7.55 27.59 -4.25
CA VAL A 230 -8.03 27.44 -5.64
C VAL A 230 -9.42 26.83 -5.55
N GLU A 231 -10.45 27.66 -5.74
CA GLU A 231 -11.84 27.22 -5.64
C GLU A 231 -12.22 26.29 -6.81
N LEU A 232 -12.90 25.19 -6.49
CA LEU A 232 -13.46 24.29 -7.48
C LEU A 232 -14.64 25.00 -8.17
N PRO A 233 -14.60 25.23 -9.49
CA PRO A 233 -15.66 25.95 -10.19
C PRO A 233 -16.94 25.12 -10.24
N ASP A 234 -18.09 25.74 -10.04
CA ASP A 234 -19.39 25.08 -10.14
C ASP A 234 -19.76 24.83 -11.62
N ILE A 235 -20.09 23.58 -11.97
CA ILE A 235 -20.42 23.15 -13.33
C ILE A 235 -21.55 22.13 -13.32
N ASP A 236 -22.26 22.00 -14.44
CA ASP A 236 -23.33 21.01 -14.61
C ASP A 236 -22.83 19.66 -15.17
N ASP A 237 -21.74 19.67 -15.96
CA ASP A 237 -21.17 18.47 -16.59
C ASP A 237 -19.92 17.98 -15.86
N PHE A 238 -20.07 16.90 -15.10
CA PHE A 238 -18.98 16.25 -14.37
C PHE A 238 -18.29 15.12 -15.14
N MET A 239 -18.63 14.91 -16.42
CA MET A 239 -18.06 13.84 -17.22
C MET A 239 -16.65 14.21 -17.71
N PRO A 240 -15.69 13.26 -17.65
CA PRO A 240 -14.37 13.43 -18.28
C PRO A 240 -14.47 13.80 -19.76
N THR A 241 -13.38 14.29 -20.34
CA THR A 241 -13.31 14.46 -21.80
C THR A 241 -13.24 13.10 -22.50
N ASP A 242 -13.45 13.06 -23.82
CA ASP A 242 -13.32 11.84 -24.60
C ASP A 242 -11.88 11.29 -24.59
N GLU A 243 -10.89 12.18 -24.38
CA GLU A 243 -9.48 11.87 -24.21
C GLU A 243 -9.12 11.37 -22.81
N GLY A 244 -10.07 11.41 -21.86
CA GLY A 244 -9.89 10.96 -20.48
C GLY A 244 -9.38 12.03 -19.52
N ASP A 245 -9.34 13.30 -19.93
CA ASP A 245 -8.93 14.41 -19.07
C ASP A 245 -10.01 14.75 -18.03
N SER A 246 -9.58 15.44 -16.97
CA SER A 246 -10.48 15.97 -15.95
C SER A 246 -11.56 16.88 -16.56
N PRO A 247 -12.81 16.87 -16.04
CA PRO A 247 -13.86 17.80 -16.46
C PRO A 247 -13.44 19.27 -16.37
N LEU A 248 -12.52 19.61 -15.45
CA LEU A 248 -12.00 20.97 -15.29
C LEU A 248 -11.24 21.47 -16.54
N ALA A 249 -10.73 20.58 -17.38
CA ALA A 249 -10.03 20.94 -18.60
C ALA A 249 -10.93 21.66 -19.62
N LYS A 250 -12.25 21.44 -19.56
CA LYS A 250 -13.25 22.09 -20.42
C LYS A 250 -13.49 23.57 -20.05
N ILE A 251 -13.07 23.98 -18.85
CA ILE A 251 -13.44 25.29 -18.27
C ILE A 251 -12.32 26.29 -18.55
N GLU A 252 -12.37 26.98 -19.69
CA GLU A 252 -11.30 27.89 -20.08
C GLU A 252 -11.00 28.99 -19.05
N SER A 253 -12.03 29.50 -18.36
CA SER A 253 -11.89 30.53 -17.34
C SER A 253 -11.15 30.05 -16.07
N PHE A 254 -11.22 28.76 -15.78
CA PHE A 254 -10.47 28.13 -14.70
C PHE A 254 -9.04 27.81 -15.15
N VAL A 255 -8.89 27.22 -16.34
CA VAL A 255 -7.61 26.75 -16.86
C VAL A 255 -6.67 27.90 -17.20
N LYS A 256 -7.14 28.92 -17.92
CA LYS A 256 -6.27 30.01 -18.43
C LYS A 256 -5.96 31.00 -17.33
N VAL A 257 -4.69 31.08 -16.93
CA VAL A 257 -4.20 32.02 -15.91
C VAL A 257 -2.88 32.67 -16.31
N GLN A 258 -2.47 33.70 -15.56
CA GLN A 258 -1.13 34.26 -15.68
C GLN A 258 -0.16 33.51 -14.76
N CYS A 259 1.06 33.28 -15.24
CA CYS A 259 2.13 32.72 -14.43
C CYS A 259 2.49 33.69 -13.31
N PRO A 260 2.45 33.27 -12.02
CA PRO A 260 2.77 34.15 -10.91
C PRO A 260 4.25 34.57 -10.88
N GLN A 261 5.13 33.87 -11.60
CA GLN A 261 6.57 34.15 -11.65
C GLN A 261 6.98 35.11 -12.77
N CYS A 262 6.41 34.99 -13.98
CA CYS A 262 6.81 35.79 -15.15
C CYS A 262 5.69 36.62 -15.79
N GLY A 263 4.45 36.52 -15.31
CA GLY A 263 3.27 37.20 -15.88
C GLY A 263 2.80 36.66 -17.25
N GLY A 264 3.52 35.70 -17.84
CA GLY A 264 3.15 35.08 -19.11
C GLY A 264 1.87 34.22 -19.03
N LYS A 265 1.30 33.87 -20.18
CA LYS A 265 0.17 32.93 -20.27
C LYS A 265 0.57 31.57 -19.70
N ALA A 266 -0.31 30.96 -18.91
CA ALA A 266 -0.10 29.66 -18.27
C ALA A 266 -1.43 28.91 -18.12
N LYS A 267 -1.35 27.64 -17.73
CA LYS A 267 -2.52 26.79 -17.50
C LYS A 267 -2.51 26.24 -16.07
N ARG A 268 -3.63 26.30 -15.34
CA ARG A 268 -3.77 25.58 -14.06
C ARG A 268 -3.71 24.07 -14.29
N GLU A 269 -3.24 23.35 -13.27
CA GLU A 269 -3.48 21.91 -13.16
C GLU A 269 -5.00 21.66 -13.11
N THR A 270 -5.45 20.68 -13.87
CA THR A 270 -6.87 20.32 -14.02
C THR A 270 -7.22 19.06 -13.25
N ASP A 271 -6.23 18.26 -12.87
CA ASP A 271 -6.45 17.16 -11.96
C ASP A 271 -6.75 17.66 -10.54
N VAL A 272 -7.56 16.87 -9.83
CA VAL A 272 -7.87 17.10 -8.42
C VAL A 272 -7.12 16.15 -7.51
N MET A 273 -7.01 16.53 -6.24
CA MET A 273 -6.51 15.66 -5.19
C MET A 273 -7.46 14.46 -4.98
N PRO A 274 -6.95 13.32 -4.50
CA PRO A 274 -7.79 12.17 -4.22
C PRO A 274 -8.56 12.40 -2.91
N ASN A 275 -9.67 11.71 -2.72
CA ASN A 275 -10.47 11.79 -1.48
C ASN A 275 -9.66 11.57 -0.18
N TRP A 276 -8.54 10.84 -0.24
CA TRP A 276 -7.66 10.65 0.90
C TRP A 276 -6.85 11.90 1.30
N ALA A 277 -6.73 12.90 0.44
CA ALA A 277 -6.03 14.15 0.75
C ALA A 277 -6.59 14.80 2.02
N GLY A 278 -7.92 14.89 2.16
CA GLY A 278 -8.57 15.37 3.38
C GLY A 278 -8.52 14.37 4.55
N SER A 279 -8.73 13.07 4.27
CA SER A 279 -8.82 12.06 5.34
C SER A 279 -7.49 11.82 6.07
N ASN A 280 -6.36 12.27 5.53
CA ASN A 280 -5.07 12.01 6.16
C ASN A 280 -4.69 12.97 7.29
N TRP A 281 -5.47 14.05 7.51
CA TRP A 281 -5.15 15.05 8.54
C TRP A 281 -6.39 15.64 9.25
N TYR A 282 -7.60 15.22 8.90
CA TYR A 282 -8.86 15.72 9.51
C TYR A 282 -8.88 15.70 11.05
N PHE A 283 -8.25 14.70 11.68
CA PHE A 283 -8.15 14.59 13.14
C PHE A 283 -7.34 15.74 13.77
N LEU A 284 -6.37 16.31 13.05
CA LEU A 284 -5.68 17.53 13.46
C LEU A 284 -6.61 18.73 13.34
N ARG A 285 -7.41 18.79 12.26
CA ARG A 285 -8.33 19.90 12.04
C ARG A 285 -9.46 19.95 13.06
N TYR A 286 -9.92 18.81 13.57
CA TYR A 286 -10.91 18.76 14.65
C TYR A 286 -10.48 19.47 15.94
N THR A 287 -9.17 19.64 16.16
CA THR A 287 -8.67 20.40 17.32
C THR A 287 -9.00 21.88 17.22
N ASP A 288 -9.17 22.42 16.00
CA ASP A 288 -9.44 23.83 15.76
C ASP A 288 -10.16 24.11 14.41
N PRO A 289 -11.40 23.62 14.25
CA PRO A 289 -12.05 23.53 12.93
C PRO A 289 -12.40 24.90 12.31
N LYS A 290 -12.44 25.96 13.11
CA LYS A 290 -12.82 27.32 12.69
C LYS A 290 -11.61 28.22 12.40
N ASN A 291 -10.38 27.72 12.53
CA ASN A 291 -9.17 28.51 12.32
C ASN A 291 -8.95 28.85 10.84
N LYS A 292 -8.93 30.14 10.50
CA LYS A 292 -8.80 30.61 9.11
C LYS A 292 -7.36 30.91 8.67
N LYS A 293 -6.38 30.76 9.56
CA LYS A 293 -4.98 31.19 9.32
C LYS A 293 -4.01 30.02 9.21
N THR A 294 -4.20 28.99 10.02
CA THR A 294 -3.32 27.83 10.07
C THR A 294 -4.12 26.53 10.09
N LEU A 295 -3.41 25.41 9.96
CA LEU A 295 -3.95 24.06 10.10
C LEU A 295 -4.81 23.92 11.38
N ALA A 296 -4.22 24.26 12.51
CA ALA A 296 -4.84 24.43 13.82
C ALA A 296 -3.89 25.27 14.69
N ALA A 297 -4.39 25.86 15.78
CA ALA A 297 -3.53 26.59 16.69
C ALA A 297 -2.56 25.64 17.46
N PRO A 298 -1.25 25.97 17.59
CA PRO A 298 -0.26 25.07 18.19
C PRO A 298 -0.62 24.59 19.59
N GLU A 299 -1.21 25.45 20.43
CA GLU A 299 -1.64 25.11 21.79
C GLU A 299 -2.78 24.08 21.80
N LYS A 300 -3.69 24.15 20.83
CA LYS A 300 -4.79 23.18 20.68
C LYS A 300 -4.28 21.85 20.16
N LEU A 301 -3.32 21.86 19.24
CA LEU A 301 -2.63 20.65 18.79
C LEU A 301 -1.93 19.97 19.98
N LYS A 302 -1.12 20.70 20.75
CA LYS A 302 -0.43 20.15 21.94
C LYS A 302 -1.40 19.57 22.99
N HIS A 303 -2.58 20.17 23.13
CA HIS A 303 -3.58 19.70 24.08
C HIS A 303 -4.25 18.39 23.64
N TRP A 304 -4.64 18.28 22.35
CA TRP A 304 -5.47 17.18 21.85
C TRP A 304 -4.70 16.04 21.19
N THR A 305 -3.45 16.27 20.79
CA THR A 305 -2.64 15.27 20.06
C THR A 305 -1.53 14.69 20.94
N PRO A 306 -1.11 13.43 20.68
CA PRO A 306 -1.66 12.51 19.67
C PRO A 306 -2.99 11.90 20.11
N VAL A 307 -3.78 11.41 19.16
CA VAL A 307 -5.06 10.75 19.43
C VAL A 307 -4.81 9.54 20.32
N ASP A 308 -5.42 9.50 21.51
CA ASP A 308 -5.20 8.42 22.48
C ASP A 308 -5.64 7.06 21.93
N TRP A 309 -6.80 7.01 21.27
CA TRP A 309 -7.36 5.78 20.73
C TRP A 309 -8.07 6.02 19.41
N TYR A 310 -7.52 5.46 18.33
CA TYR A 310 -8.12 5.46 17.01
C TYR A 310 -8.84 4.13 16.73
N ASN A 311 -10.11 4.19 16.34
CA ASN A 311 -10.93 3.01 16.03
C ASN A 311 -11.36 3.04 14.56
N GLY A 312 -11.16 1.95 13.84
CA GLY A 312 -11.59 1.82 12.45
C GLY A 312 -11.25 0.46 11.84
N GLY A 313 -12.01 0.07 10.81
CA GLY A 313 -11.96 -1.25 10.19
C GLY A 313 -10.60 -1.63 9.58
N MET A 314 -10.43 -2.92 9.32
CA MET A 314 -9.19 -3.49 8.77
C MET A 314 -8.88 -3.04 7.34
N GLU A 315 -9.90 -2.64 6.58
CA GLU A 315 -9.80 -2.13 5.21
C GLU A 315 -8.94 -0.86 5.08
N HIS A 316 -8.72 -0.13 6.17
CA HIS A 316 -7.95 1.10 6.18
C HIS A 316 -6.47 0.94 6.60
N THR A 317 -6.00 -0.30 6.79
CA THR A 317 -4.67 -0.57 7.36
C THR A 317 -3.51 -0.13 6.45
N THR A 318 -3.57 -0.43 5.15
CA THR A 318 -2.46 -0.19 4.20
C THR A 318 -2.59 1.11 3.41
N LEU A 319 -3.75 1.76 3.43
CA LEU A 319 -4.03 3.03 2.76
C LEU A 319 -4.09 4.17 3.78
N HIS A 320 -5.29 4.50 4.26
CA HIS A 320 -5.55 5.62 5.16
C HIS A 320 -4.58 5.67 6.35
N LEU A 321 -4.36 4.57 7.08
CA LEU A 321 -3.44 4.60 8.23
C LEU A 321 -1.96 4.80 7.84
N LEU A 322 -1.55 4.35 6.66
CA LEU A 322 -0.20 4.62 6.17
C LEU A 322 -0.07 6.09 5.72
N TYR A 323 -1.05 6.59 4.97
CA TYR A 323 -1.05 7.94 4.46
C TYR A 323 -1.22 9.00 5.54
N SER A 324 -2.07 8.77 6.54
CA SER A 324 -2.24 9.69 7.66
C SER A 324 -0.98 9.80 8.52
N ARG A 325 -0.26 8.68 8.72
CA ARG A 325 1.06 8.70 9.36
C ARG A 325 2.10 9.43 8.51
N PHE A 326 2.10 9.22 7.20
CA PHE A 326 3.00 9.92 6.29
C PHE A 326 2.77 11.45 6.32
N ILE A 327 1.52 11.89 6.15
CA ILE A 327 1.16 13.31 6.19
C ILE A 327 1.45 13.91 7.57
N TYR A 328 1.13 13.20 8.66
CA TYR A 328 1.44 13.66 10.01
C TYR A 328 2.96 13.85 10.21
N LYS A 329 3.79 12.90 9.74
CA LYS A 329 5.25 13.02 9.82
C LYS A 329 5.78 14.18 8.99
N PHE A 330 5.27 14.38 7.79
CA PHE A 330 5.59 15.55 6.98
C PHE A 330 5.26 16.87 7.72
N LEU A 331 4.05 16.97 8.28
CA LEU A 331 3.61 18.15 9.04
C LEU A 331 4.44 18.36 10.32
N TYR A 332 4.83 17.27 10.99
CA TYR A 332 5.73 17.27 12.13
C TYR A 332 7.12 17.77 11.71
N ASP A 333 7.67 17.29 10.60
CA ASP A 333 9.00 17.64 10.10
C ASP A 333 9.12 19.13 9.78
N ILE A 334 8.12 19.70 9.10
CA ILE A 334 8.07 21.14 8.78
C ILE A 334 7.64 22.04 9.97
N GLY A 335 7.28 21.45 11.11
CA GLY A 335 6.88 22.17 12.33
C GLY A 335 5.43 22.67 12.37
N ALA A 336 4.59 22.28 11.41
CA ALA A 336 3.14 22.56 11.43
C ALA A 336 2.42 21.78 12.54
N VAL A 337 2.93 20.60 12.90
CA VAL A 337 2.63 19.92 14.16
C VAL A 337 3.79 20.17 15.12
N PRO A 338 3.55 20.74 16.32
CA PRO A 338 4.61 20.99 17.30
C PRO A 338 5.37 19.72 17.68
N LYS A 339 6.69 19.85 17.93
CA LYS A 339 7.55 18.69 18.22
C LYS A 339 7.12 17.96 19.50
N GLU A 340 6.50 18.67 20.43
CA GLU A 340 6.00 18.14 21.70
C GLU A 340 4.81 17.17 21.53
N CYS A 341 4.11 17.21 20.39
CA CYS A 341 3.03 16.27 20.07
C CYS A 341 3.53 14.85 19.78
N GLY A 342 4.84 14.68 19.56
CA GLY A 342 5.44 13.41 19.14
C GLY A 342 5.25 13.10 17.65
N ALA A 343 6.02 12.14 17.13
CA ALA A 343 6.14 11.86 15.69
C ALA A 343 5.09 10.87 15.12
N GLU A 344 4.07 10.50 15.90
CA GLU A 344 3.00 9.59 15.47
C GLU A 344 1.62 10.16 15.86
N PRO A 345 0.60 10.06 14.97
CA PRO A 345 -0.71 10.65 15.21
C PRO A 345 -1.59 9.88 16.21
N TYR A 346 -1.31 8.60 16.46
CA TYR A 346 -2.18 7.70 17.23
C TYR A 346 -1.37 6.95 18.30
N LYS A 347 -1.77 7.01 19.57
CA LYS A 347 -1.14 6.22 20.66
C LYS A 347 -1.56 4.76 20.61
N LYS A 348 -2.84 4.50 20.36
CA LYS A 348 -3.42 3.15 20.22
C LYS A 348 -4.35 3.10 19.02
N ARG A 349 -4.33 1.98 18.30
CA ARG A 349 -5.31 1.66 17.25
C ARG A 349 -6.00 0.34 17.54
N THR A 350 -7.32 0.30 17.40
CA THR A 350 -8.11 -0.93 17.44
C THR A 350 -8.89 -1.07 16.14
N ALA A 351 -8.92 -2.29 15.61
CA ALA A 351 -9.80 -2.64 14.51
C ALA A 351 -11.09 -3.22 15.05
N HIS A 352 -12.23 -2.75 14.55
CA HIS A 352 -13.47 -3.47 14.75
C HIS A 352 -13.59 -4.60 13.73
N GLY A 353 -14.29 -5.65 14.12
CA GLY A 353 -14.72 -6.70 13.21
C GLY A 353 -15.80 -6.21 12.26
N MET A 354 -16.08 -7.03 11.24
CA MET A 354 -17.12 -6.72 10.26
C MET A 354 -18.46 -7.29 10.70
N ILE A 355 -19.51 -6.46 10.65
CA ILE A 355 -20.89 -6.95 10.78
C ILE A 355 -21.33 -7.50 9.42
N LEU A 356 -21.75 -8.76 9.41
CA LEU A 356 -22.23 -9.48 8.25
C LEU A 356 -23.76 -9.52 8.27
N GLY A 357 -24.38 -9.41 7.11
CA GLY A 357 -25.81 -9.62 6.96
C GLY A 357 -26.19 -11.11 7.05
N GLU A 358 -27.47 -11.40 6.83
CA GLU A 358 -28.00 -12.76 6.83
C GLU A 358 -27.19 -13.70 5.91
N GLY A 359 -26.91 -14.92 6.37
CA GLY A 359 -26.08 -15.89 5.65
C GLY A 359 -24.57 -15.59 5.66
N GLY A 360 -24.09 -14.63 6.46
CA GLY A 360 -22.67 -14.32 6.59
C GLY A 360 -22.09 -13.47 5.45
N ALA A 361 -22.95 -12.88 4.62
CA ALA A 361 -22.51 -12.02 3.53
C ALA A 361 -22.16 -10.61 4.02
N LYS A 362 -21.06 -10.02 3.52
CA LYS A 362 -20.76 -8.60 3.71
C LYS A 362 -21.96 -7.75 3.26
N MET A 363 -22.37 -6.80 4.09
CA MET A 363 -23.41 -5.84 3.75
C MET A 363 -22.97 -4.91 2.61
N SER A 364 -23.79 -4.77 1.57
CA SER A 364 -23.59 -3.79 0.51
C SER A 364 -24.92 -3.36 -0.10
N LYS A 365 -25.01 -2.08 -0.49
CA LYS A 365 -26.21 -1.55 -1.17
C LYS A 365 -26.57 -2.37 -2.42
N SER A 366 -25.56 -2.80 -3.18
CA SER A 366 -25.73 -3.63 -4.38
C SER A 366 -26.36 -4.99 -4.12
N LYS A 367 -26.24 -5.53 -2.91
CA LYS A 367 -26.81 -6.84 -2.51
C LYS A 367 -28.17 -6.70 -1.83
N GLY A 368 -28.63 -5.48 -1.57
CA GLY A 368 -29.90 -5.24 -0.86
C GLY A 368 -29.94 -5.74 0.58
N ASN A 369 -28.81 -6.19 1.15
CA ASN A 369 -28.72 -6.82 2.47
C ASN A 369 -28.27 -5.83 3.56
N VAL A 370 -28.47 -4.53 3.35
CA VAL A 370 -28.07 -3.49 4.31
C VAL A 370 -29.11 -3.41 5.42
N ILE A 371 -28.65 -3.62 6.65
CA ILE A 371 -29.44 -3.37 7.85
C ILE A 371 -29.45 -1.86 8.11
N ASN A 372 -30.63 -1.24 8.03
CA ASN A 372 -30.78 0.18 8.31
C ASN A 372 -31.00 0.41 9.82
N PRO A 373 -30.08 1.07 10.54
CA PRO A 373 -30.20 1.30 11.98
C PRO A 373 -31.46 2.09 12.37
N ASP A 374 -31.96 2.98 11.50
CA ASP A 374 -33.14 3.80 11.79
C ASP A 374 -34.39 2.96 12.04
N ASN A 375 -34.51 1.81 11.36
CA ASN A 375 -35.64 0.90 11.55
C ASN A 375 -35.64 0.29 12.97
N TYR A 376 -34.47 -0.02 13.51
CA TYR A 376 -34.31 -0.58 14.85
C TYR A 376 -34.43 0.48 15.92
N ILE A 377 -33.90 1.69 15.67
CA ILE A 377 -34.04 2.82 16.58
C ILE A 377 -35.52 3.17 16.75
N LYS A 378 -36.28 3.26 15.65
CA LYS A 378 -37.73 3.53 15.71
C LYS A 378 -38.50 2.45 16.48
N LYS A 379 -38.10 1.17 16.34
CA LYS A 379 -38.83 0.03 16.92
C LYS A 379 -38.45 -0.28 18.37
N TYR A 380 -37.18 -0.16 18.72
CA TYR A 380 -36.63 -0.65 20.00
C TYR A 380 -35.90 0.43 20.82
N GLY A 381 -35.60 1.59 20.21
CA GLY A 381 -34.85 2.68 20.81
C GLY A 381 -33.34 2.57 20.60
N ALA A 382 -32.65 3.71 20.65
CA ALA A 382 -31.21 3.79 20.39
C ALA A 382 -30.37 2.98 21.38
N ASP A 383 -30.72 2.94 22.67
CA ASP A 383 -29.97 2.18 23.67
C ASP A 383 -30.05 0.68 23.43
N THR A 384 -31.17 0.17 22.92
CA THR A 384 -31.27 -1.25 22.57
C THR A 384 -30.30 -1.60 21.46
N LEU A 385 -30.20 -0.74 20.43
CA LEU A 385 -29.26 -0.94 19.32
C LEU A 385 -27.81 -0.87 19.82
N ARG A 386 -27.45 0.15 20.60
CA ARG A 386 -26.09 0.31 21.16
C ARG A 386 -25.67 -0.88 22.01
N VAL A 387 -26.52 -1.33 22.92
CA VAL A 387 -26.21 -2.49 23.78
C VAL A 387 -26.14 -3.76 22.96
N TYR A 388 -26.99 -3.92 21.94
CA TYR A 388 -26.91 -5.06 21.04
C TYR A 388 -25.57 -5.12 20.31
N GLU A 389 -25.16 -4.03 19.64
CA GLU A 389 -23.88 -3.97 18.94
C GLU A 389 -22.69 -4.30 19.86
N MET A 390 -22.73 -3.88 21.13
CA MET A 390 -21.67 -4.16 22.11
C MET A 390 -21.76 -5.56 22.75
N PHE A 391 -22.88 -6.26 22.61
CA PHE A 391 -23.12 -7.58 23.22
C PHE A 391 -23.06 -8.73 22.21
N MET A 392 -23.02 -8.42 20.91
CA MET A 392 -22.98 -9.37 19.81
C MET A 392 -21.77 -10.31 19.83
N GLY A 393 -20.64 -9.88 20.40
CA GLY A 393 -19.42 -10.68 20.48
C GLY A 393 -18.17 -9.84 20.75
N PRO A 394 -16.97 -10.43 20.64
CA PRO A 394 -15.72 -9.70 20.73
C PRO A 394 -15.64 -8.58 19.68
N PHE A 395 -15.11 -7.41 20.08
CA PHE A 395 -15.13 -6.20 19.26
C PHE A 395 -14.38 -6.33 17.91
N ASP A 396 -13.35 -7.17 17.85
CA ASP A 396 -12.49 -7.41 16.70
C ASP A 396 -12.97 -8.57 15.80
N ALA A 397 -13.95 -9.36 16.26
CA ALA A 397 -14.46 -10.51 15.53
C ALA A 397 -15.53 -10.11 14.50
N ALA A 398 -15.55 -10.79 13.35
CA ALA A 398 -16.67 -10.66 12.42
C ALA A 398 -17.91 -11.35 12.99
N ILE A 399 -19.05 -10.66 13.04
CA ILE A 399 -20.28 -11.16 13.63
C ILE A 399 -21.43 -11.08 12.62
N ILE A 400 -22.28 -12.10 12.61
CA ILE A 400 -23.51 -12.14 11.81
C ILE A 400 -24.62 -11.42 12.56
N TRP A 401 -25.34 -10.55 11.87
CA TRP A 401 -26.50 -9.87 12.43
C TRP A 401 -27.68 -10.82 12.65
N GLU A 402 -28.32 -10.71 13.81
CA GLU A 402 -29.46 -11.54 14.21
C GLU A 402 -30.57 -10.73 14.89
N ASP A 403 -31.71 -10.57 14.21
CA ASP A 403 -32.84 -9.78 14.72
C ASP A 403 -33.42 -10.30 16.04
N LYS A 404 -33.41 -11.62 16.24
CA LYS A 404 -33.93 -12.24 17.47
C LYS A 404 -33.14 -11.79 18.70
N SER A 405 -31.85 -11.56 18.53
CA SER A 405 -30.94 -11.17 19.60
C SER A 405 -31.17 -9.71 20.03
N VAL A 406 -31.62 -8.83 19.12
CA VAL A 406 -32.04 -7.45 19.45
C VAL A 406 -33.21 -7.43 20.43
N VAL A 407 -34.21 -8.30 20.23
CA VAL A 407 -35.37 -8.41 21.13
C VAL A 407 -34.97 -8.82 22.54
N GLY A 408 -33.97 -9.72 22.65
CA GLY A 408 -33.39 -10.12 23.93
C GLY A 408 -32.80 -8.93 24.69
N VAL A 409 -32.07 -8.05 23.99
CA VAL A 409 -31.48 -6.84 24.57
C VAL A 409 -32.54 -5.84 25.02
N ARG A 410 -33.61 -5.63 24.25
CA ARG A 410 -34.75 -4.79 24.68
C ARG A 410 -35.34 -5.28 26.00
N ARG A 411 -35.59 -6.59 26.11
CA ARG A 411 -36.13 -7.21 27.33
C ARG A 411 -35.19 -7.06 28.51
N PHE A 412 -33.88 -7.16 28.28
CA PHE A 412 -32.88 -6.90 29.31
C PHE A 412 -32.97 -5.46 29.81
N LEU A 413 -33.03 -4.47 28.91
CA LEU A 413 -33.19 -3.06 29.29
C LEU A 413 -34.52 -2.80 30.01
N ASP A 414 -35.62 -3.41 29.58
CA ASP A 414 -36.91 -3.32 30.29
C ASP A 414 -36.82 -3.88 31.72
N LYS A 415 -36.08 -4.99 31.89
CA LYS A 415 -35.86 -5.58 33.22
C LYS A 415 -35.04 -4.64 34.10
N VAL A 416 -33.98 -4.03 33.57
CA VAL A 416 -33.18 -3.03 34.30
C VAL A 416 -34.05 -1.84 34.68
N TRP A 417 -34.86 -1.33 33.75
CA TRP A 417 -35.79 -0.23 34.01
C TRP A 417 -36.79 -0.55 35.13
N LYS A 418 -37.37 -1.75 35.13
CA LYS A 418 -38.31 -2.20 36.17
C LYS A 418 -37.67 -2.42 37.54
N LEU A 419 -36.34 -2.53 37.65
CA LEU A 419 -35.71 -2.64 38.97
C LEU A 419 -35.93 -1.39 39.82
N GLN A 420 -36.13 -0.22 39.21
CA GLN A 420 -36.42 1.00 39.95
C GLN A 420 -37.70 0.89 40.79
N GLU A 421 -38.70 0.12 40.33
CA GLU A 421 -39.95 -0.12 41.08
C GLU A 421 -39.72 -0.93 42.37
N LYS A 422 -38.55 -1.55 42.50
CA LYS A 422 -38.13 -2.31 43.69
C LYS A 422 -37.27 -1.49 44.64
N VAL A 423 -36.83 -0.30 44.23
CA VAL A 423 -36.08 0.63 45.08
C VAL A 423 -37.10 1.52 45.79
N LYS A 424 -37.09 1.52 47.12
CA LYS A 424 -37.93 2.43 47.92
C LYS A 424 -37.22 3.78 48.06
N ASP A 425 -37.98 4.87 48.00
CA ASP A 425 -37.42 6.18 48.32
C ASP A 425 -36.97 6.22 49.79
N ILE A 426 -35.74 6.67 50.04
CA ILE A 426 -35.18 6.79 51.40
C ILE A 426 -36.06 7.67 52.31
N LYS A 427 -36.85 8.58 51.71
CA LYS A 427 -37.79 9.46 52.43
C LYS A 427 -38.98 8.71 53.04
N ASP A 428 -39.26 7.48 52.58
CA ASP A 428 -40.34 6.64 53.09
C ASP A 428 -39.88 5.69 54.22
N ILE A 429 -38.61 5.74 54.60
CA ILE A 429 -38.05 5.02 55.76
C ILE A 429 -38.12 5.95 56.98
N LYS A 430 -39.07 5.70 57.88
CA LYS A 430 -39.34 6.58 59.04
C LYS A 430 -38.34 6.42 60.19
N ASP A 431 -37.67 5.28 60.33
CA ASP A 431 -36.68 5.05 61.39
C ASP A 431 -35.60 4.04 60.95
N ILE A 432 -34.33 4.29 61.29
CA ILE A 432 -33.18 3.45 60.89
C ILE A 432 -33.27 2.03 61.47
N LYS A 433 -34.02 1.85 62.56
CA LYS A 433 -34.24 0.54 63.22
C LYS A 433 -35.17 -0.40 62.45
N ASP A 434 -35.93 0.11 61.48
CA ASP A 434 -36.79 -0.71 60.62
C ASP A 434 -36.01 -1.43 59.49
N ILE A 435 -34.72 -1.09 59.34
CA ILE A 435 -33.80 -1.76 58.43
C ILE A 435 -33.23 -2.98 59.15
N LYS A 436 -33.86 -4.14 58.95
CA LYS A 436 -33.49 -5.40 59.63
C LYS A 436 -32.34 -6.14 58.96
N ASP A 437 -31.99 -5.79 57.72
CA ASP A 437 -30.88 -6.42 57.01
C ASP A 437 -30.21 -5.41 56.06
N ILE A 438 -28.88 -5.50 55.89
CA ILE A 438 -28.08 -4.59 55.04
C ILE A 438 -28.50 -4.65 53.56
N LYS A 439 -29.30 -5.66 53.17
CA LYS A 439 -29.89 -5.79 51.84
C LYS A 439 -31.04 -4.82 51.56
N ASP A 440 -31.61 -4.20 52.59
CA ASP A 440 -32.69 -3.20 52.45
C ASP A 440 -32.15 -1.78 52.26
N ILE A 441 -30.83 -1.58 52.36
CA ILE A 441 -30.14 -0.34 51.95
C ILE A 441 -29.40 -0.61 50.64
N LYS A 442 -30.09 -0.47 49.51
CA LYS A 442 -29.46 -0.21 48.22
C LYS A 442 -30.32 0.68 47.34
#